data_AF-A0A934PKT5-F1
#
_entry.id   AF-A0A934PKT5-F1
#
_cell.length_a   1.000
_cell.length_b   1.000
_cell.length_c   1.000
_cell.angle_alpha   90.00
_cell.angle_beta   90.00
_cell.angle_gamma   90.00
#
_symmetry.space_group_name_H-M   'P 1'
#
loop_
_entity.id
_entity.type
_entity.pdbx_description
1 polymer ?
#
loop_
_entity_poly.entity_id
_entity_poly.type
_entity_poly.pdbx_seq_one_letter_code
_entity_poly.pdbx_strand_id
1 'polypeptide(L)'
;MEQKAKDLALGHRDFEAALAFFLDWPDLGLAADLITARADELDGDAYYALTPAADALQHEQPLAATLCRRAMIRHTLDKAKSTRYKHAIRHFAKCASADPDIASYGRFKDHEAFVAELKARHPRKHGFWSGVESG
;
A
#
# COMPACT_ATOMS: atom_id res chain seq x y z
N MET A 1 -21.19 -11.87 -16.94
CA MET A 1 -21.54 -11.11 -15.71
C MET A 1 -20.33 -10.44 -15.07
N GLU A 2 -19.10 -10.81 -15.47
CA GLU A 2 -17.82 -10.26 -15.02
C GLU A 2 -17.60 -8.76 -15.34
N GLN A 3 -18.12 -8.29 -16.48
CA GLN A 3 -17.94 -6.90 -16.92
C GLN A 3 -18.75 -5.88 -16.10
N LYS A 4 -19.92 -6.28 -15.57
CA LYS A 4 -20.81 -5.36 -14.83
C LYS A 4 -20.30 -5.04 -13.42
N ALA A 5 -19.50 -5.92 -12.83
CA ALA A 5 -18.84 -5.66 -11.54
C ALA A 5 -17.64 -4.70 -11.71
N LYS A 6 -16.89 -4.85 -12.81
CA LYS A 6 -15.75 -3.96 -13.15
C LYS A 6 -16.21 -2.51 -13.36
N ASP A 7 -17.31 -2.30 -14.09
CA ASP A 7 -17.82 -0.94 -14.36
C ASP A 7 -18.43 -0.26 -13.11
N LEU A 8 -18.98 -1.02 -12.16
CA LEU A 8 -19.53 -0.46 -10.92
C LEU A 8 -18.42 -0.03 -9.93
N ALA A 9 -17.34 -0.81 -9.81
CA ALA A 9 -16.23 -0.48 -8.90
C ALA A 9 -15.35 0.67 -9.42
N LEU A 10 -15.17 0.78 -10.74
CA LEU A 10 -14.38 1.85 -11.37
C LEU A 10 -15.12 3.19 -11.43
N GLY A 11 -16.45 3.20 -11.31
CA GLY A 11 -17.30 4.41 -11.40
C GLY A 11 -17.75 5.01 -10.07
N HIS A 12 -17.54 4.34 -8.92
CA HIS A 12 -17.97 4.86 -7.63
C HIS A 12 -17.03 5.99 -7.15
N ARG A 13 -17.62 7.19 -7.00
CA ARG A 13 -16.95 8.44 -6.60
C ARG A 13 -16.35 8.44 -5.19
N ASP A 14 -16.52 7.36 -4.43
CA ASP A 14 -16.11 7.29 -3.04
C ASP A 14 -15.15 6.12 -2.84
N PHE A 15 -13.86 6.43 -2.87
CA PHE A 15 -12.76 5.47 -2.72
C PHE A 15 -12.89 4.70 -1.40
N GLU A 16 -13.35 5.34 -0.33
CA GLU A 16 -13.54 4.70 0.97
C GLU A 16 -14.67 3.68 0.96
N ALA A 17 -15.78 3.97 0.29
CA ALA A 17 -16.89 3.01 0.14
C ALA A 17 -16.47 1.81 -0.72
N ALA A 18 -15.66 2.04 -1.77
CA ALA A 18 -15.08 0.97 -2.56
C ALA A 18 -14.13 0.11 -1.71
N LEU A 19 -13.21 0.73 -0.95
CA LEU A 19 -12.28 0.02 -0.07
C LEU A 19 -13.03 -0.79 1.02
N ALA A 20 -14.07 -0.22 1.63
CA ALA A 20 -14.91 -0.92 2.60
C ALA A 20 -15.63 -2.14 2.00
N PHE A 21 -16.07 -2.03 0.74
CA PHE A 21 -16.65 -3.16 0.00
C PHE A 21 -15.62 -4.26 -0.30
N PHE A 22 -14.35 -3.91 -0.56
CA PHE A 22 -13.27 -4.91 -0.71
C PHE A 22 -12.85 -5.56 0.62
N LEU A 23 -13.04 -4.88 1.76
CA LEU A 23 -12.81 -5.49 3.08
C LEU A 23 -13.80 -6.60 3.41
N ASP A 24 -14.96 -6.63 2.74
CA ASP A 24 -16.02 -7.61 2.96
C ASP A 24 -15.94 -8.82 2.00
N TRP A 25 -14.95 -8.92 1.09
CA TRP A 25 -15.09 -9.77 -0.10
C TRP A 25 -14.09 -10.94 -0.35
N PRO A 26 -14.59 -12.09 -0.87
CA PRO A 26 -13.85 -13.26 -1.41
C PRO A 26 -13.19 -13.15 -2.82
N ASP A 27 -12.85 -11.97 -3.37
CA ASP A 27 -12.12 -11.86 -4.66
C ASP A 27 -10.94 -10.87 -4.59
N LEU A 28 -9.74 -11.40 -4.39
CA LEU A 28 -8.50 -10.63 -4.27
C LEU A 28 -8.06 -10.01 -5.59
N GLY A 29 -8.45 -10.57 -6.74
CA GLY A 29 -8.06 -10.07 -8.06
C GLY A 29 -8.70 -8.71 -8.36
N LEU A 30 -10.01 -8.58 -8.12
CA LEU A 30 -10.72 -7.31 -8.32
C LEU A 30 -10.22 -6.20 -7.38
N ALA A 31 -9.91 -6.56 -6.13
CA ALA A 31 -9.31 -5.61 -5.19
C ALA A 31 -7.95 -5.11 -5.68
N ALA A 32 -7.11 -6.01 -6.20
CA ALA A 32 -5.80 -5.66 -6.74
C ALA A 32 -5.89 -4.76 -7.97
N ASP A 33 -6.84 -5.02 -8.87
CA ASP A 33 -7.10 -4.20 -10.04
C ASP A 33 -7.49 -2.77 -9.63
N LEU A 34 -8.40 -2.61 -8.65
CA LEU A 34 -8.80 -1.29 -8.18
C LEU A 34 -7.63 -0.54 -7.54
N ILE A 35 -6.88 -1.20 -6.64
CA ILE A 35 -5.75 -0.59 -5.94
C ILE A 35 -4.69 -0.12 -6.93
N THR A 36 -4.39 -0.94 -7.94
CA THR A 36 -3.42 -0.62 -9.00
C THR A 36 -3.93 0.52 -9.89
N ALA A 37 -5.22 0.54 -10.23
CA ALA A 37 -5.81 1.59 -11.05
C ALA A 37 -5.84 2.95 -10.33
N ARG A 38 -6.21 2.96 -9.03
CA ARG A 38 -6.45 4.16 -8.23
C ARG A 38 -5.45 4.34 -7.09
N ALA A 39 -4.21 3.88 -7.29
CA ALA A 39 -3.17 3.91 -6.26
C ALA A 39 -2.89 5.31 -5.69
N ASP A 40 -3.04 6.35 -6.50
CA ASP A 40 -2.82 7.74 -6.11
C ASP A 40 -3.94 8.28 -5.18
N GLU A 41 -5.06 7.55 -5.06
CA GLU A 41 -6.20 7.90 -4.20
C GLU A 41 -6.20 7.14 -2.86
N LEU A 42 -5.23 6.24 -2.63
CA LEU A 42 -5.11 5.50 -1.37
C LEU A 42 -4.91 6.46 -0.19
N ASP A 43 -5.88 6.54 0.72
CA ASP A 43 -5.71 7.28 1.97
C ASP A 43 -4.81 6.51 2.95
N GLY A 44 -3.55 6.93 3.05
CA GLY A 44 -2.60 6.36 4.00
C GLY A 44 -2.92 6.59 5.48
N ASP A 45 -3.93 7.41 5.86
CA ASP A 45 -4.43 7.49 7.24
C ASP A 45 -5.42 6.37 7.58
N ALA A 46 -6.04 5.74 6.57
CA ALA A 46 -7.04 4.67 6.70
C ALA A 46 -6.41 3.32 7.11
N TYR A 47 -5.61 3.31 8.17
CA TYR A 47 -4.81 2.18 8.64
C TYR A 47 -5.66 0.92 8.93
N TYR A 48 -6.86 1.12 9.50
CA TYR A 48 -7.80 0.04 9.82
C TYR A 48 -8.35 -0.66 8.58
N ALA A 49 -8.34 0.01 7.42
CA ALA A 49 -8.73 -0.56 6.15
C ALA A 49 -7.52 -1.09 5.37
N LEU A 50 -6.46 -0.29 5.23
CA LEU A 50 -5.31 -0.65 4.41
C LEU A 50 -4.45 -1.77 5.00
N THR A 51 -4.41 -1.93 6.32
CA THR A 51 -3.65 -3.04 6.96
C THR A 51 -4.25 -4.41 6.64
N PRO A 52 -5.53 -4.69 6.94
CA PRO A 52 -6.13 -5.98 6.61
C PRO A 52 -6.15 -6.23 5.10
N ALA A 53 -6.42 -5.20 4.28
CA ALA A 53 -6.36 -5.33 2.83
C ALA A 53 -4.96 -5.76 2.35
N ALA A 54 -3.90 -5.08 2.82
CA ALA A 54 -2.54 -5.44 2.43
C ALA A 54 -2.13 -6.85 2.89
N ASP A 55 -2.61 -7.28 4.05
CA ASP A 55 -2.29 -8.60 4.59
C ASP A 55 -3.05 -9.72 3.86
N ALA A 56 -4.31 -9.50 3.47
CA ALA A 56 -5.07 -10.42 2.62
C ALA A 56 -4.47 -10.56 1.20
N LEU A 57 -3.99 -9.45 0.63
CA LEU A 57 -3.43 -9.42 -0.72
C LEU A 57 -1.98 -9.93 -0.81
N GLN A 58 -1.27 -10.06 0.31
CA GLN A 58 0.19 -10.29 0.32
C GLN A 58 0.64 -11.48 -0.54
N HIS A 59 -0.10 -12.58 -0.49
CA HIS A 59 0.31 -13.84 -1.10
C HIS A 59 -0.11 -13.95 -2.57
N GLU A 60 -1.33 -13.53 -2.91
CA GLU A 60 -1.86 -13.67 -4.27
C GLU A 60 -1.61 -12.42 -5.13
N GLN A 61 -1.51 -11.25 -4.50
CA GLN A 61 -1.48 -9.94 -5.16
C GLN A 61 -0.41 -9.03 -4.52
N PRO A 62 0.89 -9.41 -4.55
CA PRO A 62 1.94 -8.77 -3.78
C PRO A 62 2.18 -7.30 -4.17
N LEU A 63 1.92 -6.92 -5.43
CA LEU A 63 1.99 -5.53 -5.89
C LEU A 63 0.92 -4.67 -5.19
N ALA A 64 -0.34 -5.09 -5.20
CA ALA A 64 -1.42 -4.34 -4.58
C ALA A 64 -1.23 -4.20 -3.07
N ALA A 65 -0.80 -5.29 -2.40
CA ALA A 65 -0.42 -5.25 -0.99
C ALA A 65 0.68 -4.21 -0.71
N THR A 66 1.68 -4.15 -1.58
CA THR A 66 2.79 -3.21 -1.49
C THR A 66 2.33 -1.76 -1.66
N LEU A 67 1.40 -1.48 -2.59
CA LEU A 67 0.87 -0.13 -2.79
C LEU A 67 0.12 0.38 -1.56
N CYS A 68 -0.75 -0.44 -0.94
CA CYS A 68 -1.43 -0.10 0.31
C CYS A 68 -0.44 0.25 1.43
N ARG A 69 0.62 -0.55 1.58
CA ARG A 69 1.66 -0.30 2.59
C ARG A 69 2.47 0.96 2.30
N ARG A 70 2.84 1.20 1.05
CA ARG A 70 3.56 2.42 0.64
C ARG A 70 2.72 3.67 0.88
N ALA A 71 1.41 3.63 0.69
CA ALA A 71 0.51 4.73 1.05
C ALA A 71 0.57 5.04 2.56
N MET A 72 0.45 4.02 3.41
CA MET A 72 0.56 4.18 4.87
C MET A 72 1.94 4.69 5.33
N ILE A 73 3.02 4.21 4.71
CA ILE A 73 4.40 4.67 4.99
C ILE A 73 4.55 6.14 4.61
N ARG A 74 4.16 6.52 3.38
CA ARG A 74 4.23 7.91 2.89
C ARG A 74 3.46 8.84 3.82
N HIS A 75 2.20 8.52 4.12
CA HIS A 75 1.37 9.32 5.04
C HIS A 75 2.04 9.49 6.41
N THR A 76 2.57 8.41 6.99
CA THR A 76 3.22 8.46 8.31
C THR A 76 4.43 9.40 8.32
N LEU A 77 5.25 9.36 7.26
CA LEU A 77 6.44 10.21 7.15
C LEU A 77 6.10 11.66 6.80
N ASP A 78 5.16 11.88 5.87
CA ASP A 78 4.66 13.20 5.46
C ASP A 78 4.04 13.94 6.65
N LYS A 79 3.23 13.26 7.47
CA LYS A 79 2.58 13.84 8.65
C LYS A 79 3.45 13.83 9.91
N ALA A 80 4.68 13.35 9.83
CA ALA A 80 5.61 13.25 10.95
C ALA A 80 5.03 12.55 12.21
N LYS A 81 4.15 11.55 12.02
CA LYS A 81 3.48 10.83 13.11
C LYS A 81 4.45 9.81 13.74
N SER A 82 5.35 10.28 14.61
CA SER A 82 6.40 9.46 15.25
C SER A 82 5.86 8.23 15.99
N THR A 83 4.68 8.34 16.61
CA THR A 83 3.99 7.22 17.29
C THR A 83 3.66 6.07 16.34
N ARG A 84 3.58 6.32 15.03
CA ARG A 84 3.28 5.32 14.00
C ARG A 84 4.53 4.75 13.32
N TYR A 85 5.74 5.21 13.66
CA TYR A 85 6.96 4.71 12.99
C TYR A 85 7.14 3.21 13.14
N LYS A 86 6.84 2.63 14.31
CA LYS A 86 6.90 1.18 14.51
C LYS A 86 6.05 0.41 13.49
N HIS A 87 4.86 0.93 13.17
CA HIS A 87 3.98 0.34 12.17
C HIS A 87 4.52 0.55 10.76
N ALA A 88 4.96 1.76 10.43
CA ALA A 88 5.55 2.07 9.13
C ALA A 88 6.82 1.24 8.86
N ILE A 89 7.67 0.99 9.85
CA ILE A 89 8.86 0.12 9.76
C ILE A 89 8.44 -1.32 9.46
N ARG A 90 7.41 -1.84 10.14
CA ARG A 90 6.86 -3.17 9.84
C ARG A 90 6.31 -3.25 8.41
N HIS A 91 5.60 -2.24 7.97
CA HIS A 91 5.11 -2.18 6.59
C HIS A 91 6.26 -2.11 5.57
N PHE A 92 7.32 -1.37 5.89
CA PHE A 92 8.52 -1.29 5.07
C PHE A 92 9.17 -2.67 4.91
N ALA A 93 9.36 -3.41 6.01
CA ALA A 93 9.88 -4.77 5.98
C ALA A 93 9.02 -5.71 5.12
N LYS A 94 7.68 -5.62 5.24
CA LYS A 94 6.76 -6.38 4.37
C LYS A 94 6.86 -5.98 2.89
N CYS A 95 7.12 -4.72 2.58
CA CYS A 95 7.38 -4.28 1.20
C CYS A 95 8.70 -4.81 0.66
N ALA A 96 9.73 -4.95 1.50
CA ALA A 96 11.00 -5.54 1.10
C ALA A 96 10.88 -7.04 0.86
N SER A 97 10.16 -7.76 1.75
CA SER A 97 9.95 -9.19 1.58
C SER A 97 9.07 -9.54 0.38
N ALA A 98 8.15 -8.65 -0.02
CA ALA A 98 7.27 -8.85 -1.16
C ALA A 98 7.94 -8.56 -2.52
N ASP A 99 9.01 -7.77 -2.54
CA ASP A 99 9.70 -7.35 -3.76
C ASP A 99 10.09 -8.51 -4.71
N PRO A 100 10.71 -9.62 -4.24
CA PRO A 100 11.06 -10.74 -5.12
C PRO A 100 9.83 -11.46 -5.69
N ASP A 101 8.67 -11.36 -5.05
CA ASP A 101 7.42 -11.99 -5.50
C ASP A 101 6.65 -11.12 -6.51
N ILE A 102 7.06 -9.86 -6.72
CA ILE A 102 6.42 -8.94 -7.66
C ILE A 102 7.00 -9.14 -9.06
N ALA A 103 6.26 -9.86 -9.91
CA ALA A 103 6.68 -10.14 -11.28
C ALA A 103 6.84 -8.89 -12.17
N SER A 104 6.03 -7.85 -11.93
CA SER A 104 6.12 -6.57 -12.64
C SER A 104 5.52 -5.45 -11.80
N TYR A 105 6.23 -4.33 -11.74
CA TYR A 105 5.74 -3.10 -11.11
C TYR A 105 4.91 -2.22 -12.06
N GLY A 106 4.91 -2.51 -13.37
CA GLY A 106 4.19 -1.71 -14.36
C GLY A 106 4.59 -0.22 -14.31
N ARG A 107 3.63 0.66 -14.02
CA ARG A 107 3.86 2.11 -13.88
C ARG A 107 4.46 2.54 -12.54
N PHE A 108 4.56 1.62 -11.58
CA PHE A 108 5.03 1.91 -10.24
C PHE A 108 6.54 1.76 -10.13
N LYS A 109 7.11 2.41 -9.12
CA LYS A 109 8.52 2.24 -8.78
C LYS A 109 8.74 0.85 -8.20
N ASP A 110 9.85 0.21 -8.53
CA ASP A 110 10.34 -0.97 -7.80
C ASP A 110 10.68 -0.61 -6.34
N HIS A 111 11.13 -1.60 -5.55
CA HIS A 111 11.47 -1.36 -4.15
C HIS A 111 12.64 -0.39 -4.01
N GLU A 112 13.72 -0.57 -4.77
CA GLU A 112 14.91 0.29 -4.69
C GLU A 112 14.59 1.76 -4.98
N ALA A 113 13.89 2.04 -6.08
CA ALA A 113 13.50 3.38 -6.49
C ALA A 113 12.50 4.01 -5.51
N PHE A 114 11.62 3.22 -4.89
CA PHE A 114 10.76 3.69 -3.82
C PHE A 114 11.58 4.11 -2.58
N VAL A 115 12.55 3.30 -2.15
CA VAL A 115 13.42 3.61 -1.01
C VAL A 115 14.24 4.87 -1.28
N ALA A 116 14.82 5.00 -2.48
CA ALA A 116 15.59 6.17 -2.87
C ALA A 116 14.75 7.46 -2.82
N GLU A 117 13.52 7.43 -3.35
CA GLU A 117 12.58 8.56 -3.26
C GLU A 117 12.27 8.90 -1.79
N LEU A 118 12.00 7.88 -0.98
CA LEU A 118 11.61 8.06 0.41
C LEU A 118 12.76 8.67 1.23
N LYS A 119 14.00 8.21 1.01
CA LYS A 119 15.21 8.79 1.62
C LYS A 119 15.44 10.23 1.18
N ALA A 120 15.28 10.53 -0.11
CA ALA A 120 15.44 11.89 -0.63
C ALA A 120 14.41 12.88 -0.05
N ARG A 121 13.15 12.45 0.11
CA ARG A 121 12.08 13.29 0.66
C ARG A 121 12.15 13.44 2.18
N HIS A 122 12.60 12.40 2.88
CA HIS A 122 12.53 12.31 4.34
C HIS A 122 13.87 12.04 5.04
N PRO A 123 14.98 12.71 4.68
CA PRO A 123 16.31 12.35 5.17
C PRO A 123 16.46 12.49 6.70
N ARG A 124 15.70 13.41 7.32
CA ARG A 124 15.77 13.71 8.75
C ARG A 124 14.87 12.84 9.63
N LYS A 125 14.17 11.85 9.07
CA LYS A 125 13.30 10.94 9.84
C LYS A 125 14.14 9.84 10.50
N HIS A 126 15.15 10.24 11.28
CA HIS A 126 16.16 9.33 11.86
C HIS A 126 15.53 8.16 12.62
N GLY A 127 14.54 8.40 13.47
CA GLY A 127 13.87 7.33 14.21
C GLY A 127 13.17 6.28 13.32
N PHE A 128 12.73 6.66 12.12
CA PHE A 128 12.23 5.70 11.13
C PHE A 128 13.39 4.95 10.47
N TRP A 129 14.39 5.67 9.97
CA TRP A 129 15.52 5.06 9.25
C TRP A 129 16.36 4.12 10.12
N SER A 130 16.70 4.52 11.34
CA SER A 130 17.41 3.64 12.28
C SER A 130 16.59 2.39 12.60
N GLY A 131 15.26 2.50 12.65
CA GLY A 131 14.37 1.37 12.85
C GLY A 131 14.28 0.43 11.64
N VAL A 132 14.38 0.96 10.42
CA VAL A 132 14.49 0.16 9.19
C VAL A 132 15.84 -0.56 9.10
N GLU A 133 16.92 0.07 9.54
CA GLU A 133 18.27 -0.52 9.51
C GLU A 133 18.49 -1.58 10.61
N SER A 134 17.71 -1.54 11.69
CA SER A 134 17.86 -2.43 12.84
C SER A 134 16.93 -3.66 12.83
N GLY A 135 16.02 -3.76 11.86
CA GLY A 135 15.02 -4.82 11.75
C GLY A 135 15.29 -5.75 10.59
#